data_AF-R9A2T1-F1
#
_entry.id   AF-R9A2T1-F1
#
_cell.length_a   1.000
_cell.length_b   1.000
_cell.length_c   1.000
_cell.angle_alpha   90.00
_cell.angle_beta   90.00
_cell.angle_gamma   90.00
#
_symmetry.space_group_name_H-M   'P 1'
#
loop_
_entity.id
_entity.type
_entity.pdbx_description
1 polymer ?
#
loop_
_entity_poly.entity_id
_entity_poly.type
_entity_poly.pdbx_seq_one_letter_code
_entity_poly.pdbx_strand_id
1 'polypeptide(L)'
;MSELSSKAEQLKRQADLIGLTREAVFTDEQAKEVLQGKITDGYLVKIKIDLDSLNGMVLILVSSIRKHLMELYAVVGTSPTFRRIRTFADHVQISTDLGDIGKTGGYDPAISENIGRAVHRAFTKEKLEELLPLWQKKDPSHIAEILEMPILAATKGRNIKLQAEVDKISTAKFRYENPMKGVILPIPKPEDETASAQDASVPGISTEPAKGELSSLDRQIAQYRASFPKELNMKTVISPINGVEFDNLIEGMEILFRVPTETPEGQTNAQILGLIDEEGKISKEPVVGRFLGIAGNKTEYHIFAEGPNQYLLHSIEEHPVKVAIPKPAGMSGTANKGSAAQSAKKKAGNASAQESKSSGANLFILMGVFITIVLFGVLIFVMVIL
;
A
#
# COMPACT_ATOMS: atom_id res chain seq x y z
N MET A 1 36.73 -13.29 1.36
CA MET A 1 35.30 -13.65 1.49
C MET A 1 34.50 -12.60 2.27
N SER A 2 35.04 -11.90 3.28
CA SER A 2 34.26 -10.90 4.05
C SER A 2 34.09 -9.51 3.40
N GLU A 3 34.96 -9.11 2.46
CA GLU A 3 34.81 -7.81 1.76
C GLU A 3 33.69 -7.82 0.71
N LEU A 4 33.47 -8.94 0.03
CA LEU A 4 32.37 -9.12 -0.94
C LEU A 4 31.01 -9.17 -0.25
N SER A 5 30.91 -9.81 0.92
CA SER A 5 29.68 -9.78 1.73
C SER A 5 29.40 -8.38 2.28
N SER A 6 30.42 -7.67 2.75
CA SER A 6 30.29 -6.29 3.22
C SER A 6 29.82 -5.34 2.10
N LYS A 7 30.35 -5.49 0.88
CA LYS A 7 29.93 -4.68 -0.27
C LYS A 7 28.50 -5.00 -0.71
N ALA A 8 28.10 -6.28 -0.69
CA ALA A 8 26.73 -6.68 -1.00
C ALA A 8 25.72 -6.15 0.05
N GLU A 9 26.07 -6.18 1.33
CA GLU A 9 25.24 -5.62 2.41
C GLU A 9 25.13 -4.09 2.31
N GLN A 10 26.23 -3.40 1.99
CA GLN A 10 26.22 -1.96 1.73
C GLN A 10 25.33 -1.60 0.54
N LEU A 11 25.42 -2.36 -0.56
CA LEU A 11 24.57 -2.16 -1.73
C LEU A 11 23.08 -2.43 -1.41
N LYS A 12 22.79 -3.46 -0.63
CA LYS A 12 21.42 -3.75 -0.17
C LYS A 12 20.88 -2.61 0.69
N ARG A 13 21.65 -2.16 1.69
CA ARG A 13 21.28 -1.02 2.54
C ARG A 13 21.05 0.25 1.70
N GLN A 14 21.90 0.49 0.70
CA GLN A 14 21.76 1.62 -0.19
C GLN A 14 20.49 1.51 -1.05
N ALA A 15 20.17 0.32 -1.57
CA ALA A 15 18.96 0.08 -2.34
C ALA A 15 17.69 0.27 -1.49
N ASP A 16 17.66 -0.27 -0.27
CA ASP A 16 16.56 -0.11 0.68
C ASP A 16 16.34 1.37 1.02
N LEU A 17 17.43 2.09 1.32
CA LEU A 17 17.39 3.52 1.61
C LEU A 17 16.90 4.34 0.41
N ILE A 18 17.33 4.02 -0.82
CA ILE A 18 16.84 4.68 -2.04
C ILE A 18 15.33 4.44 -2.21
N GLY A 19 14.88 3.20 -2.00
CA GLY A 19 13.46 2.85 -2.05
C GLY A 19 12.63 3.69 -1.10
N LEU A 20 13.04 3.75 0.17
CA LEU A 20 12.39 4.59 1.18
C LEU A 20 12.41 6.07 0.78
N THR A 21 13.56 6.63 0.40
CA THR A 21 13.66 8.06 0.08
C THR A 21 12.77 8.46 -1.10
N ARG A 22 12.55 7.60 -2.09
CA ARG A 22 11.68 7.90 -3.25
C ARG A 22 10.23 8.20 -2.87
N GLU A 23 9.74 7.64 -1.77
CA GLU A 23 8.41 7.96 -1.25
C GLU A 23 8.33 9.37 -0.64
N ALA A 24 9.46 9.96 -0.25
CA ALA A 24 9.53 11.28 0.36
C ALA A 24 9.79 12.42 -0.65
N VAL A 25 10.33 12.13 -1.83
CA VAL A 25 10.84 13.14 -2.80
C VAL A 25 10.27 12.98 -4.21
N PHE A 26 10.43 13.98 -5.08
CA PHE A 26 9.89 13.94 -6.45
C PHE A 26 10.86 13.38 -7.48
N THR A 27 12.17 13.51 -7.27
CA THR A 27 13.20 13.11 -8.26
C THR A 27 14.31 12.24 -7.68
N ASP A 28 15.00 11.51 -8.55
CA ASP A 28 16.14 10.68 -8.17
C ASP A 28 17.34 11.52 -7.71
N GLU A 29 17.50 12.73 -8.24
CA GLU A 29 18.52 13.70 -7.79
C GLU A 29 18.27 14.10 -6.34
N GLN A 30 17.02 14.46 -5.99
CA GLN A 30 16.65 14.78 -4.62
C GLN A 30 16.87 13.56 -3.70
N ALA A 31 16.55 12.35 -4.17
CA ALA A 31 16.78 11.14 -3.39
C ALA A 31 18.27 10.95 -3.06
N LYS A 32 19.15 11.16 -4.04
CA LYS A 32 20.61 11.12 -3.83
C LYS A 32 21.07 12.19 -2.85
N GLU A 33 20.54 13.41 -2.94
CA GLU A 33 20.90 14.51 -2.05
C GLU A 33 20.48 14.26 -0.60
N VAL A 34 19.31 13.68 -0.38
CA VAL A 34 18.84 13.25 0.96
C VAL A 34 19.77 12.20 1.55
N LEU A 35 20.13 11.17 0.77
CA LEU A 35 21.01 10.09 1.22
C LEU A 35 22.43 10.58 1.52
N GLN A 36 22.90 11.57 0.77
CA GLN A 36 24.16 12.25 1.02
C GLN A 36 24.09 13.22 2.21
N GLY A 37 22.91 13.45 2.79
CA GLY A 37 22.69 14.39 3.89
C GLY A 37 22.78 15.86 3.48
N LYS A 38 22.77 16.17 2.18
CA LYS A 38 22.80 17.54 1.67
C LYS A 38 21.50 18.28 1.94
N ILE A 39 20.39 17.56 1.87
CA ILE A 39 19.07 18.08 2.20
C ILE A 39 18.39 17.16 3.22
N THR A 40 17.53 17.75 4.04
CA THR A 40 16.67 17.02 4.98
C THR A 40 15.24 17.08 4.45
N ASP A 41 14.66 15.91 4.22
CA ASP A 41 13.40 15.71 3.48
C ASP A 41 12.16 15.58 4.36
N GLY A 42 12.30 15.66 5.69
CA GLY A 42 11.15 15.54 6.57
C GLY A 42 11.30 16.16 7.94
N TYR A 43 10.18 16.09 8.65
CA TYR A 43 10.02 16.47 10.04
C TYR A 43 9.50 15.28 10.83
N LEU A 44 10.04 15.11 12.04
CA LEU A 44 9.51 14.20 13.04
C LEU A 44 8.81 15.02 14.11
N VAL A 45 7.49 14.88 14.18
CA VAL A 45 6.69 15.47 15.24
C VAL A 45 6.59 14.46 16.38
N LYS A 46 7.03 14.87 17.58
CA LYS A 46 7.05 14.05 18.79
C LYS A 46 6.05 14.62 19.77
N ILE A 47 4.97 13.89 20.03
CA ILE A 47 3.86 14.36 20.85
C ILE A 47 3.74 13.46 22.07
N LYS A 48 3.92 14.01 23.25
CA LYS A 48 3.58 13.34 24.50
C LYS A 48 2.11 13.61 24.84
N ILE A 49 1.41 12.56 25.22
CA ILE A 49 0.00 12.58 25.59
C ILE A 49 -0.12 12.19 27.05
N ASP A 50 -0.70 13.05 27.87
CA ASP A 50 -1.20 12.70 29.19
C ASP A 50 -2.74 12.80 29.15
N LEU A 51 -3.45 11.68 29.24
CA LEU A 51 -4.90 11.57 29.05
C LEU A 51 -5.52 10.85 30.26
N ASP A 52 -6.21 11.59 31.13
CA ASP A 52 -6.79 11.07 32.37
C ASP A 52 -5.80 10.17 33.17
N SER A 53 -5.97 8.83 33.14
CA SER A 53 -5.08 7.85 33.80
C SER A 53 -4.04 7.20 32.86
N LEU A 54 -4.08 7.53 31.57
CA LEU A 54 -3.21 7.02 30.52
C LEU A 54 -2.12 8.02 30.18
N ASN A 55 -0.96 7.51 29.80
CA ASN A 55 0.16 8.28 29.28
C ASN A 55 0.59 7.66 27.96
N GLY A 56 1.17 8.46 27.08
CA GLY A 56 1.52 7.96 25.76
C GLY A 56 2.41 8.88 24.97
N MET A 57 2.80 8.38 23.80
CA MET A 57 3.55 9.15 22.82
C MET A 57 3.06 8.84 21.41
N VAL A 58 3.00 9.87 20.59
CA VAL A 58 2.74 9.81 19.16
C VAL A 58 3.95 10.35 18.42
N LEU A 59 4.43 9.61 17.42
CA LEU A 59 5.49 10.00 16.51
C LEU A 59 4.91 10.11 15.11
N ILE A 60 5.06 11.27 14.47
CA ILE A 60 4.54 11.53 13.14
C ILE A 60 5.70 11.90 12.24
N LEU A 61 5.96 11.08 11.23
CA LEU A 61 6.95 11.36 10.21
C LEU A 61 6.25 12.02 9.01
N VAL A 62 6.66 13.25 8.69
CA VAL A 62 6.08 14.04 7.60
C VAL A 62 7.15 14.37 6.56
N SER A 63 6.86 14.16 5.29
CA SER A 63 7.71 14.64 4.19
C SER A 63 7.55 16.15 4.03
N SER A 64 8.66 16.89 4.08
CA SER A 64 8.69 18.34 3.83
C SER A 64 8.59 18.67 2.34
N ILE A 65 8.97 17.73 1.47
CA ILE A 65 8.99 17.91 0.01
C ILE A 65 7.62 17.57 -0.58
N ARG A 66 7.10 16.37 -0.31
CA ARG A 66 5.78 15.93 -0.80
C ARG A 66 4.62 16.38 0.07
N LYS A 67 4.88 16.95 1.24
CA LYS A 67 3.87 17.52 2.16
C LYS A 67 2.77 16.54 2.54
N HIS A 68 3.16 15.32 2.88
CA HIS A 68 2.23 14.30 3.37
C HIS A 68 2.84 13.57 4.56
N LEU A 69 1.95 12.99 5.37
CA LEU A 69 2.31 12.11 6.45
C LEU A 69 2.77 10.77 5.86
N MET A 70 3.97 10.34 6.24
CA MET A 70 4.59 9.10 5.75
C MET A 70 4.33 7.92 6.70
N GLU A 71 4.65 8.10 7.98
CA GLU A 71 4.40 7.09 9.01
C GLU A 71 3.89 7.77 10.28
N LEU A 72 3.00 7.08 10.99
CA LEU A 72 2.51 7.51 12.29
C LEU A 72 2.59 6.34 13.26
N TYR A 73 3.18 6.56 14.42
CA TYR A 73 3.20 5.61 15.52
C TYR A 73 2.46 6.23 16.69
N ALA A 74 1.54 5.49 17.30
CA ALA A 74 0.85 5.89 18.52
C ALA A 74 1.02 4.78 19.55
N VAL A 75 1.45 5.13 20.75
CA VAL A 75 1.70 4.19 21.84
C VAL A 75 1.20 4.81 23.13
N VAL A 76 0.03 4.38 23.59
CA VAL A 76 -0.67 4.96 24.75
C VAL A 76 -1.11 3.84 25.68
N GLY A 77 -0.90 4.03 26.99
CA GLY A 77 -1.33 3.07 27.99
C GLY A 77 -0.92 3.47 29.40
N THR A 78 -0.64 2.48 30.24
CA THR A 78 -0.38 2.67 31.68
C THR A 78 1.08 2.43 32.08
N SER A 79 1.96 2.13 31.12
CA SER A 79 3.37 1.88 31.42
C SER A 79 4.02 3.06 32.17
N PRO A 80 4.68 2.82 33.31
CA PRO A 80 5.38 3.88 34.04
C PRO A 80 6.52 4.50 33.22
N THR A 81 7.02 3.78 32.21
CA THR A 81 8.05 4.25 31.28
C THR A 81 7.67 5.58 30.63
N PHE A 82 6.40 5.81 30.27
CA PHE A 82 5.99 7.06 29.60
C PHE A 82 6.35 8.33 30.39
N ARG A 83 6.43 8.24 31.73
CA ARG A 83 6.79 9.40 32.57
C ARG A 83 8.23 9.85 32.36
N ARG A 84 9.13 8.93 32.01
CA ARG A 84 10.56 9.21 31.78
C ARG A 84 10.84 9.78 30.39
N ILE A 85 9.98 9.48 29.42
CA ILE A 85 10.14 9.94 28.04
C ILE A 85 9.85 11.44 27.97
N ARG A 86 10.78 12.20 27.37
CA ARG A 86 10.68 13.65 27.13
C ARG A 86 10.66 13.89 25.62
N THR A 87 9.83 14.83 25.16
CA THR A 87 9.67 15.13 23.73
C THR A 87 10.96 15.67 23.09
N PHE A 88 11.80 16.39 23.84
CA PHE A 88 13.08 16.90 23.37
C PHE A 88 14.22 15.85 23.36
N ALA A 89 13.98 14.63 23.85
CA ALA A 89 14.96 13.55 23.77
C ALA A 89 15.21 13.14 22.31
N ASP A 90 16.35 12.46 22.08
CA ASP A 90 16.67 11.92 20.76
C ASP A 90 15.65 10.85 20.34
N HIS A 91 15.30 10.87 19.06
CA HIS A 91 14.30 9.97 18.50
C HIS A 91 14.68 8.49 18.62
N VAL A 92 15.96 8.12 18.57
CA VAL A 92 16.40 6.73 18.74
C VAL A 92 16.13 6.26 20.16
N GLN A 93 16.40 7.12 21.16
CA GLN A 93 16.11 6.83 22.55
C GLN A 93 14.60 6.67 22.78
N ILE A 94 13.80 7.59 22.24
CA ILE A 94 12.33 7.52 22.31
C ILE A 94 11.83 6.22 21.69
N SER A 95 12.22 5.92 20.45
CA SER A 95 11.79 4.71 19.76
C SER A 95 12.24 3.42 20.47
N THR A 96 13.40 3.43 21.13
CA THR A 96 13.85 2.29 21.96
C THR A 96 12.94 2.11 23.17
N ASP A 97 12.67 3.19 23.92
CA ASP A 97 11.77 3.17 25.06
C ASP A 97 10.36 2.70 24.66
N LEU A 98 9.83 3.19 23.52
CA LEU A 98 8.55 2.75 22.98
C LEU A 98 8.58 1.29 22.55
N GLY A 99 9.63 0.83 21.87
CA GLY A 99 9.81 -0.56 21.50
C GLY A 99 9.81 -1.50 22.70
N ASP A 100 10.43 -1.10 23.82
CA ASP A 100 10.43 -1.88 25.05
C ASP A 100 9.06 -1.90 25.74
N ILE A 101 8.28 -0.80 25.66
CA ILE A 101 6.87 -0.81 26.07
C ILE A 101 6.08 -1.80 25.22
N GLY A 102 6.31 -1.82 23.91
CA GLY A 102 5.68 -2.75 22.97
C GLY A 102 5.92 -4.21 23.34
N LYS A 103 7.19 -4.58 23.59
CA LYS A 103 7.58 -5.96 23.99
C LYS A 103 6.99 -6.38 25.33
N THR A 104 6.80 -5.43 26.25
CA THR A 104 6.29 -5.70 27.60
C THR A 104 4.75 -5.63 27.68
N GLY A 105 4.06 -5.28 26.60
CA GLY A 105 2.61 -5.12 26.58
C GLY A 105 2.12 -3.94 27.44
N GLY A 106 2.97 -2.93 27.67
CA GLY A 106 2.66 -1.81 28.56
C GLY A 106 1.78 -0.72 27.94
N TYR A 107 1.19 -0.98 26.78
CA TYR A 107 0.32 -0.06 26.05
C TYR A 107 -1.00 -0.74 25.66
N ASP A 108 -2.03 0.07 25.41
CA ASP A 108 -3.32 -0.37 24.91
C ASP A 108 -3.36 -0.20 23.38
N PRO A 109 -3.36 -1.30 22.60
CA PRO A 109 -3.36 -1.22 21.14
C PRO A 109 -4.60 -0.54 20.57
N ALA A 110 -5.79 -0.78 21.14
CA ALA A 110 -7.04 -0.25 20.63
C ALA A 110 -7.13 1.28 20.83
N ILE A 111 -6.76 1.75 22.02
CA ILE A 111 -6.70 3.19 22.29
C ILE A 111 -5.63 3.86 21.42
N SER A 112 -4.46 3.22 21.31
CA SER A 112 -3.36 3.74 20.49
C SER A 112 -3.77 3.87 19.02
N GLU A 113 -4.45 2.87 18.47
CA GLU A 113 -4.98 2.91 17.11
C GLU A 113 -6.03 4.01 16.91
N ASN A 114 -6.99 4.13 17.84
CA ASN A 114 -8.01 5.18 17.78
C ASN A 114 -7.39 6.59 17.78
N ILE A 115 -6.39 6.81 18.64
CA ILE A 115 -5.64 8.06 18.69
C ILE A 115 -4.89 8.29 17.37
N GLY A 116 -4.17 7.28 16.88
CA GLY A 116 -3.43 7.40 15.62
C GLY A 116 -4.33 7.71 14.42
N ARG A 117 -5.51 7.10 14.34
CA ARG A 117 -6.52 7.40 13.32
C ARG A 117 -7.07 8.82 13.47
N ALA A 118 -7.30 9.30 14.70
CA ALA A 118 -7.74 10.68 14.93
C ALA A 118 -6.69 11.70 14.46
N VAL A 119 -5.42 11.41 14.73
CA VAL A 119 -4.29 12.24 14.29
C VAL A 119 -4.17 12.23 12.77
N HIS A 120 -4.30 11.08 12.10
CA HIS A 120 -4.34 11.03 10.63
C HIS A 120 -5.45 11.91 10.03
N ARG A 121 -6.66 11.88 10.61
CA ARG A 121 -7.77 12.72 10.15
C ARG A 121 -7.52 14.22 10.38
N ALA A 122 -6.78 14.58 11.43
CA ALA A 122 -6.47 15.96 11.76
C ALA A 122 -5.38 16.58 10.86
N PHE A 123 -4.41 15.77 10.41
CA PHE A 123 -3.31 16.22 9.54
C PHE A 123 -3.63 16.03 8.05
N THR A 124 -4.55 16.84 7.54
CA THR A 124 -4.79 16.91 6.09
C THR A 124 -3.63 17.59 5.37
N LYS A 125 -3.58 17.47 4.03
CA LYS A 125 -2.55 18.11 3.21
C LYS A 125 -2.55 19.63 3.41
N GLU A 126 -3.73 20.24 3.46
CA GLU A 126 -3.94 21.67 3.68
C GLU A 126 -3.38 22.09 5.04
N LYS A 127 -3.65 21.29 6.09
CA LYS A 127 -3.09 21.54 7.42
C LYS A 127 -1.58 21.38 7.48
N LEU A 128 -1.01 20.41 6.76
CA LEU A 128 0.43 20.29 6.65
C LEU A 128 1.05 21.50 5.93
N GLU A 129 0.40 22.03 4.90
CA GLU A 129 0.87 23.25 4.21
C GLU A 129 0.87 24.49 5.12
N GLU A 130 -0.08 24.59 6.05
CA GLU A 130 -0.11 25.63 7.08
C GLU A 130 0.99 25.46 8.14
N LEU A 131 1.26 24.22 8.57
CA LEU A 131 2.16 23.91 9.69
C LEU A 131 3.64 23.83 9.30
N LEU A 132 3.97 23.36 8.10
CA LEU A 132 5.37 23.18 7.66
C LEU A 132 6.24 24.46 7.77
N PRO A 133 5.74 25.67 7.44
CA PRO A 133 6.49 26.92 7.65
C PRO A 133 6.79 27.22 9.12
N LEU A 134 5.92 26.81 10.05
CA LEU A 134 6.11 26.98 11.49
C LEU A 134 7.16 25.99 12.02
N TRP A 135 7.13 24.75 11.53
CA TRP A 135 8.10 23.72 11.89
C TRP A 135 9.52 24.04 11.42
N GLN A 136 9.66 24.76 10.30
CA GLN A 136 10.95 25.31 9.89
C GLN A 136 11.55 26.26 10.94
N LYS A 137 10.70 26.95 11.71
CA LYS A 137 11.07 27.81 12.83
C LYS A 137 11.12 27.07 14.18
N LYS A 138 10.94 25.74 14.17
CA LYS A 138 10.82 24.89 15.36
C LYS A 138 9.69 25.32 16.30
N ASP A 139 8.57 25.78 15.75
CA ASP A 139 7.40 26.16 16.53
C ASP A 139 6.34 25.03 16.52
N PRO A 140 6.15 24.28 17.64
CA PRO A 140 5.16 23.23 17.74
C PRO A 140 3.80 23.70 18.28
N SER A 141 3.61 24.99 18.56
CA SER A 141 2.51 25.49 19.40
C SER A 141 1.11 25.11 18.89
N HIS A 142 0.91 25.12 17.57
CA HIS A 142 -0.37 24.83 16.93
C HIS A 142 -0.72 23.33 16.90
N ILE A 143 0.24 22.46 17.21
CA ILE A 143 0.03 21.00 17.18
C ILE A 143 -0.94 20.56 18.27
N ALA A 144 -0.83 21.16 19.47
CA ALA A 144 -1.74 20.86 20.56
C ALA A 144 -3.17 21.28 20.21
N GLU A 145 -3.35 22.52 19.75
CA GLU A 145 -4.66 23.09 19.39
C GLU A 145 -5.42 22.24 18.36
N ILE A 146 -4.70 21.70 17.37
CA ILE A 146 -5.30 20.88 16.31
C ILE A 146 -5.69 19.49 16.82
N LEU A 147 -5.00 18.94 17.82
CA LEU A 147 -5.11 17.53 18.20
C LEU A 147 -5.88 17.27 19.49
N GLU A 148 -6.00 18.25 20.40
CA GLU A 148 -6.68 18.06 21.67
C GLU A 148 -8.11 17.55 21.48
N MET A 149 -8.92 18.24 20.68
CA MET A 149 -10.31 17.87 20.43
C MET A 149 -10.46 16.54 19.67
N PRO A 150 -9.73 16.27 18.57
CA PRO A 150 -9.78 14.97 17.91
C PRO A 150 -9.40 13.80 18.83
N ILE A 151 -8.38 13.96 19.68
CA ILE A 151 -7.94 12.88 20.58
C ILE A 151 -8.95 12.66 21.70
N LEU A 152 -9.50 13.73 22.29
CA LEU A 152 -10.56 13.60 23.29
C LEU A 152 -11.79 12.89 22.72
N ALA A 153 -12.21 13.25 21.50
CA ALA A 153 -13.32 12.61 20.81
C ALA A 153 -13.07 11.11 20.55
N ALA A 154 -11.85 10.76 20.09
CA ALA A 154 -11.49 9.38 19.79
C ALA A 154 -11.36 8.48 21.03
N THR A 155 -11.06 9.06 22.19
CA THR A 155 -10.80 8.33 23.43
C THR A 155 -11.94 8.41 24.44
N LYS A 156 -12.91 9.30 24.23
CA LYS A 156 -13.95 9.67 25.19
C LYS A 156 -13.37 10.14 26.54
N GLY A 157 -12.15 10.67 26.52
CA GLY A 157 -11.49 11.23 27.69
C GLY A 157 -12.09 12.58 28.11
N ARG A 158 -11.78 13.01 29.33
CA ARG A 158 -12.25 14.31 29.85
C ARG A 158 -11.18 15.38 29.78
N ASN A 159 -9.94 15.02 30.10
CA ASN A 159 -8.83 15.96 30.09
C ASN A 159 -7.65 15.35 29.35
N ILE A 160 -7.05 16.17 28.49
CA ILE A 160 -5.82 15.83 27.79
C ILE A 160 -4.81 16.95 27.99
N LYS A 161 -3.55 16.58 28.11
CA LYS A 161 -2.43 17.50 28.01
C LYS A 161 -1.50 17.00 26.92
N LEU A 162 -1.21 17.88 25.97
CA LEU A 162 -0.29 17.61 24.87
C LEU A 162 0.98 18.42 25.05
N GLN A 163 2.12 17.77 24.87
CA GLN A 163 3.41 18.44 24.70
C GLN A 163 3.98 17.98 23.37
N ALA A 164 4.35 18.91 22.50
CA ALA A 164 4.89 18.59 21.19
C ALA A 164 6.28 19.19 20.99
N GLU A 165 7.11 18.50 20.22
CA GLU A 165 8.43 18.93 19.75
C GLU A 165 8.55 18.53 18.28
N VAL A 166 9.26 19.33 17.47
CA VAL A 166 9.48 19.03 16.05
C VAL A 166 10.96 19.03 15.73
N ASP A 167 11.44 17.91 15.20
CA ASP A 167 12.80 17.77 14.70
C ASP A 167 12.83 17.71 13.18
N LYS A 168 13.87 18.30 12.59
CA LYS A 168 14.16 18.09 11.17
C LYS A 168 15.01 16.82 11.03
N ILE A 169 14.55 15.85 10.26
CA ILE A 169 15.19 14.53 10.13
C ILE A 169 15.17 14.03 8.70
N SER A 170 16.05 13.07 8.39
CA SER A 170 15.94 12.29 7.15
C SER A 170 14.87 11.20 7.31
N THR A 171 13.86 11.21 6.45
CA THR A 171 12.75 10.24 6.55
C THR A 171 13.23 8.81 6.33
N ALA A 172 14.22 8.61 5.45
CA ALA A 172 14.77 7.29 5.14
C ALA A 172 15.61 6.75 6.29
N LYS A 173 16.45 7.59 6.92
CA LYS A 173 17.24 7.16 8.09
C LYS A 173 16.33 6.75 9.25
N PHE A 174 15.34 7.59 9.56
CA PHE A 174 14.36 7.28 10.60
C PHE A 174 13.72 5.91 10.37
N ARG A 175 13.17 5.65 9.18
CA ARG A 175 12.46 4.39 8.86
C ARG A 175 13.37 3.17 8.79
N TYR A 176 14.60 3.34 8.32
CA TYR A 176 15.54 2.25 8.21
C TYR A 176 16.08 1.82 9.58
N GLU A 177 16.37 2.78 10.46
CA GLU A 177 17.05 2.56 11.74
C GLU A 177 16.09 2.55 12.94
N ASN A 178 14.77 2.58 12.71
CA ASN A 178 13.76 2.66 13.77
C ASN A 178 13.80 1.44 14.71
N PRO A 179 14.17 1.61 16.00
CA PRO A 179 14.17 0.52 16.99
C PRO A 179 12.80 -0.14 17.23
N MET A 180 11.70 0.53 16.87
CA MET A 180 10.34 -0.01 16.98
C MET A 180 10.01 -1.04 15.90
N LYS A 181 10.82 -1.14 14.84
CA LYS A 181 10.55 -1.98 13.67
C LYS A 181 10.33 -3.44 14.06
N GLY A 182 9.18 -3.99 13.67
CA GLY A 182 8.78 -5.37 13.99
C GLY A 182 8.18 -5.58 15.38
N VAL A 183 8.07 -4.52 16.20
CA VAL A 183 7.41 -4.57 17.51
C VAL A 183 6.15 -3.69 17.52
N ILE A 184 6.30 -2.43 17.14
CA ILE A 184 5.18 -1.48 17.01
C ILE A 184 5.08 -1.12 15.54
N LEU A 185 3.91 -1.38 14.97
CA LEU A 185 3.64 -1.07 13.57
C LEU A 185 3.12 0.37 13.44
N PRO A 186 3.41 1.05 12.32
CA PRO A 186 2.76 2.30 12.00
C PRO A 186 1.24 2.12 11.95
N ILE A 187 0.50 3.09 12.46
CA ILE A 187 -0.96 3.12 12.36
C ILE A 187 -1.31 3.43 10.91
N PRO A 188 -2.09 2.58 10.23
CA PRO A 188 -2.50 2.82 8.86
C PRO A 188 -3.37 4.07 8.78
N LYS A 189 -3.26 4.80 7.66
CA LYS A 189 -4.18 5.90 7.39
C LYS A 189 -5.60 5.31 7.36
N PRO A 190 -6.56 5.84 8.14
CA PRO A 190 -7.95 5.43 8.01
C PRO A 190 -8.43 5.71 6.59
N GLU A 191 -9.16 4.75 6.03
CA GLU A 191 -9.96 4.99 4.83
C GLU A 191 -10.93 6.14 5.17
N ASP A 192 -11.10 7.10 4.25
CA ASP A 192 -11.88 8.30 4.50
C ASP A 192 -13.36 7.91 4.78
N GLU A 193 -13.71 7.81 6.06
CA GLU A 193 -15.08 7.52 6.55
C GLU A 193 -16.10 8.63 6.22
N THR A 194 -15.67 9.73 5.59
CA THR A 194 -16.57 10.76 5.04
C THR A 194 -17.40 10.26 3.85
N ALA A 195 -17.10 9.09 3.29
CA ALA A 195 -17.99 8.41 2.33
C ALA A 195 -19.10 7.57 2.99
N SER A 196 -19.07 7.37 4.31
CA SER A 196 -19.94 6.38 4.99
C SER A 196 -20.93 6.99 5.99
N ALA A 197 -20.94 8.32 6.15
CA ALA A 197 -21.73 9.00 7.19
C ALA A 197 -22.87 9.90 6.66
N GLN A 198 -23.33 9.73 5.42
CA GLN A 198 -24.49 10.45 4.87
C GLN A 198 -25.70 9.59 4.48
N ASP A 199 -25.71 8.30 4.82
CA ASP A 199 -26.82 7.39 4.42
C ASP A 199 -27.89 7.16 5.52
N ALA A 200 -28.08 8.11 6.42
CA ALA A 200 -29.16 8.03 7.40
C ALA A 200 -29.70 9.39 7.84
N SER A 201 -30.41 10.10 6.95
CA SER A 201 -31.71 10.74 7.27
C SER A 201 -32.22 11.70 6.17
N VAL A 202 -33.34 11.30 5.54
CA VAL A 202 -34.52 12.11 5.15
C VAL A 202 -34.40 13.01 3.88
N PRO A 203 -35.48 13.11 3.07
CA PRO A 203 -35.41 13.43 1.64
C PRO A 203 -35.68 14.90 1.32
N GLY A 204 -35.25 15.31 0.11
CA GLY A 204 -35.86 16.41 -0.62
C GLY A 204 -34.96 17.63 -0.88
N ILE A 205 -34.83 17.91 -2.18
CA ILE A 205 -34.49 19.20 -2.80
C ILE A 205 -33.00 19.54 -2.92
N SER A 206 -32.52 19.20 -4.12
CA SER A 206 -31.46 19.83 -4.93
C SER A 206 -30.95 21.20 -4.47
N THR A 207 -29.65 21.26 -4.18
CA THR A 207 -28.69 22.15 -4.86
C THR A 207 -27.30 21.50 -4.78
N GLU A 208 -26.62 21.35 -5.91
CA GLU A 208 -25.26 20.80 -6.01
C GLU A 208 -24.27 21.47 -5.03
N PRO A 209 -23.26 20.70 -4.58
CA PRO A 209 -21.91 21.26 -4.52
C PRO A 209 -20.89 20.39 -5.27
N ALA A 210 -20.13 21.09 -6.12
CA ALA A 210 -18.85 20.79 -6.74
C ALA A 210 -18.16 19.44 -6.45
N LYS A 211 -18.02 18.67 -7.54
CA LYS A 211 -16.96 17.72 -7.89
C LYS A 211 -15.75 17.68 -6.93
N GLY A 212 -15.77 16.72 -6.00
CA GLY A 212 -14.57 15.96 -5.67
C GLY A 212 -14.34 15.01 -6.83
N GLU A 213 -13.30 15.24 -7.64
CA GLU A 213 -12.99 14.37 -8.77
C GLU A 213 -12.56 12.99 -8.23
N LEU A 214 -13.49 12.02 -8.22
CA LEU A 214 -13.17 10.60 -8.10
C LEU A 214 -11.99 10.28 -9.02
N SER A 215 -10.96 9.62 -8.47
CA SER A 215 -9.80 9.22 -9.26
C SER A 215 -10.25 8.31 -10.41
N SER A 216 -9.44 8.19 -11.47
CA SER A 216 -9.80 7.33 -12.61
C SER A 216 -10.03 5.88 -12.20
N LEU A 217 -9.33 5.42 -11.16
CA LEU A 217 -9.51 4.09 -10.58
C LEU A 217 -10.85 3.99 -9.83
N ASP A 218 -11.18 4.96 -8.98
CA ASP A 218 -12.43 4.96 -8.21
C ASP A 218 -13.65 4.99 -9.12
N ARG A 219 -13.58 5.70 -10.25
CA ARG A 219 -14.66 5.70 -11.25
C ARG A 219 -14.86 4.33 -11.89
N GLN A 220 -13.77 3.63 -12.21
CA GLN A 220 -13.83 2.27 -12.77
C GLN A 220 -14.38 1.28 -11.73
N ILE A 221 -13.92 1.35 -10.48
CA ILE A 221 -14.42 0.52 -9.39
C ILE A 221 -15.93 0.78 -9.16
N ALA A 222 -16.33 2.05 -9.10
CA ALA A 222 -17.73 2.43 -8.93
C ALA A 222 -18.63 1.94 -10.06
N GLN A 223 -18.12 1.90 -11.30
CA GLN A 223 -18.86 1.35 -12.44
C GLN A 223 -19.20 -0.13 -12.26
N TYR A 224 -18.26 -0.93 -11.74
CA TYR A 224 -18.52 -2.35 -11.46
C TYR A 224 -19.44 -2.54 -10.25
N ARG A 225 -19.32 -1.70 -9.21
CA ARG A 225 -20.16 -1.76 -7.99
C ARG A 225 -21.63 -1.45 -8.25
N ALA A 226 -21.92 -0.51 -9.15
CA ALA A 226 -23.27 0.00 -9.36
C ALA A 226 -24.30 -1.06 -9.78
N SER A 227 -23.85 -2.17 -10.36
CA SER A 227 -24.72 -3.25 -10.86
C SER A 227 -25.00 -4.36 -9.84
N PHE A 228 -24.40 -4.31 -8.65
CA PHE A 228 -24.49 -5.41 -7.68
C PHE A 228 -24.94 -4.92 -6.30
N PRO A 229 -25.83 -5.66 -5.61
CA PRO A 229 -26.35 -5.27 -4.30
C PRO A 229 -25.32 -5.41 -3.18
N LYS A 230 -24.29 -6.24 -3.36
CA LYS A 230 -23.28 -6.51 -2.34
C LYS A 230 -21.96 -6.96 -2.96
N GLU A 231 -20.87 -6.43 -2.43
CA GLU A 231 -19.50 -6.82 -2.76
C GLU A 231 -18.92 -7.74 -1.69
N LEU A 232 -18.16 -8.74 -2.12
CA LEU A 232 -17.45 -9.68 -1.27
C LEU A 232 -15.96 -9.63 -1.64
N ASN A 233 -15.14 -9.20 -0.71
CA ASN A 233 -13.68 -9.23 -0.85
C ASN A 233 -13.17 -10.68 -0.78
N MET A 234 -12.48 -11.10 -1.83
CA MET A 234 -12.01 -12.45 -2.09
C MET A 234 -10.57 -12.42 -2.59
N LYS A 235 -9.86 -13.55 -2.56
CA LYS A 235 -8.56 -13.71 -3.21
C LYS A 235 -8.72 -14.51 -4.50
N THR A 236 -8.18 -14.03 -5.61
CA THR A 236 -8.15 -14.82 -6.84
C THR A 236 -7.21 -16.02 -6.68
N VAL A 237 -7.57 -17.15 -7.28
CA VAL A 237 -6.71 -18.34 -7.28
C VAL A 237 -5.68 -18.19 -8.38
N ILE A 238 -4.40 -18.09 -8.03
CA ILE A 238 -3.30 -17.93 -8.98
C ILE A 238 -2.89 -19.30 -9.53
N SER A 239 -2.76 -19.42 -10.86
CA SER A 239 -2.30 -20.64 -11.56
C SER A 239 -1.23 -20.29 -12.59
N PRO A 240 0.07 -20.37 -12.24
CA PRO A 240 1.17 -19.98 -13.12
C PRO A 240 1.28 -20.83 -14.40
N ILE A 241 0.79 -22.07 -14.38
CA ILE A 241 0.96 -23.04 -15.46
C ILE A 241 -0.26 -23.07 -16.39
N ASN A 242 -1.47 -23.11 -15.83
CA ASN A 242 -2.73 -23.30 -16.57
C ASN A 242 -3.71 -22.13 -16.40
N GLY A 243 -3.28 -21.03 -15.80
CA GLY A 243 -4.12 -19.84 -15.61
C GLY A 243 -4.11 -18.94 -16.85
N VAL A 244 -5.10 -18.05 -16.90
CA VAL A 244 -5.26 -17.05 -17.95
C VAL A 244 -4.62 -15.73 -17.49
N GLU A 245 -3.85 -15.09 -18.36
CA GLU A 245 -3.23 -13.79 -18.11
C GLU A 245 -4.27 -12.67 -18.12
N PHE A 246 -4.00 -11.56 -17.42
CA PHE A 246 -4.92 -10.42 -17.35
C PHE A 246 -5.33 -9.90 -18.74
N ASP A 247 -4.37 -9.78 -19.66
CA ASP A 247 -4.60 -9.28 -21.02
C ASP A 247 -5.50 -10.21 -21.86
N ASN A 248 -5.64 -11.47 -21.42
CA ASN A 248 -6.43 -12.50 -22.10
C ASN A 248 -7.76 -12.79 -21.37
N LEU A 249 -8.08 -12.06 -20.31
CA LEU A 249 -9.37 -12.17 -19.63
C LEU A 249 -10.47 -11.50 -20.46
N ILE A 250 -11.56 -12.23 -20.69
CA ILE A 250 -12.72 -11.75 -21.44
C ILE A 250 -13.93 -11.76 -20.53
N GLU A 251 -14.74 -10.68 -20.58
CA GLU A 251 -15.99 -10.59 -19.85
C GLU A 251 -16.85 -11.84 -20.06
N GLY A 252 -17.39 -12.40 -18.98
CA GLY A 252 -18.15 -13.64 -18.99
C GLY A 252 -17.32 -14.91 -18.77
N MET A 253 -15.99 -14.84 -18.77
CA MET A 253 -15.15 -16.03 -18.51
C MET A 253 -15.18 -16.44 -17.03
N GLU A 254 -15.31 -17.74 -16.76
CA GLU A 254 -15.26 -18.24 -15.38
C GLU A 254 -13.83 -18.27 -14.84
N ILE A 255 -13.64 -17.69 -13.66
CA ILE A 255 -12.38 -17.66 -12.92
C ILE A 255 -12.62 -18.07 -11.46
N LEU A 256 -11.58 -18.52 -10.77
CA LEU A 256 -11.66 -19.07 -9.44
C LEU A 256 -11.22 -18.08 -8.36
N PHE A 257 -12.00 -17.99 -7.29
CA PHE A 257 -11.74 -17.20 -6.10
C PHE A 257 -11.68 -18.07 -4.86
N ARG A 258 -11.08 -17.56 -3.78
CA ARG A 258 -11.07 -18.16 -2.45
C ARG A 258 -11.34 -17.10 -1.41
N VAL A 259 -12.02 -17.52 -0.36
CA VAL A 259 -12.24 -16.66 0.81
C VAL A 259 -10.91 -16.48 1.57
N PRO A 260 -10.53 -15.26 1.96
CA PRO A 260 -9.33 -15.03 2.76
C PRO A 260 -9.50 -15.59 4.18
N THR A 261 -8.88 -16.72 4.52
CA THR A 261 -9.09 -17.40 5.82
C THR A 261 -8.46 -16.69 7.03
N GLU A 262 -7.64 -15.67 6.78
CA GLU A 262 -6.82 -15.00 7.79
C GLU A 262 -7.49 -13.74 8.37
N THR A 263 -8.63 -13.32 7.81
CA THR A 263 -9.32 -12.08 8.19
C THR A 263 -10.72 -12.36 8.77
N PRO A 264 -11.21 -11.55 9.73
CA PRO A 264 -12.59 -11.62 10.20
C PRO A 264 -13.64 -11.42 9.09
N GLU A 265 -13.28 -10.62 8.08
CA GLU A 265 -14.09 -10.41 6.88
C GLU A 265 -14.26 -11.70 6.07
N GLY A 266 -13.20 -12.51 5.97
CA GLY A 266 -13.26 -13.81 5.33
C GLY A 266 -14.25 -14.77 5.99
N GLN A 267 -14.31 -14.82 7.32
CA GLN A 267 -15.32 -15.64 8.01
C GLN A 267 -16.75 -15.20 7.66
N THR A 268 -16.98 -13.89 7.58
CA THR A 268 -18.28 -13.32 7.19
C THR A 268 -18.62 -13.66 5.74
N ASN A 269 -17.67 -13.53 4.81
CA ASN A 269 -17.86 -13.86 3.40
C ASN A 269 -18.08 -15.37 3.19
N ALA A 270 -17.39 -16.23 3.94
CA ALA A 270 -17.63 -17.67 3.95
C ALA A 270 -19.05 -18.00 4.42
N GLN A 271 -19.54 -17.33 5.47
CA GLN A 271 -20.90 -17.52 5.97
C GLN A 271 -21.95 -17.12 4.92
N ILE A 272 -21.76 -15.97 4.26
CA ILE A 272 -22.66 -15.45 3.21
C ILE A 272 -22.72 -16.40 2.01
N LEU A 273 -21.58 -17.02 1.66
CA LEU A 273 -21.46 -17.95 0.54
C LEU A 273 -21.80 -19.40 0.91
N GLY A 274 -22.17 -19.68 2.17
CA GLY A 274 -22.49 -21.04 2.63
C GLY A 274 -21.28 -21.98 2.63
N LEU A 275 -20.07 -21.45 2.78
CA LEU A 275 -18.80 -22.18 2.72
C LEU A 275 -18.29 -22.57 4.12
N ILE A 276 -19.15 -22.60 5.13
CA ILE A 276 -18.80 -23.06 6.48
C ILE A 276 -19.27 -24.50 6.61
N ASP A 277 -18.35 -25.40 6.95
CA ASP A 277 -18.67 -26.81 7.21
C ASP A 277 -19.34 -27.00 8.58
N GLU A 278 -19.84 -28.21 8.84
CA GLU A 278 -20.50 -28.56 10.11
C GLU A 278 -19.56 -28.41 11.34
N GLU A 279 -18.25 -28.31 11.12
CA GLU A 279 -17.23 -28.12 12.15
C GLU A 279 -16.87 -26.63 12.37
N GLY A 280 -17.52 -25.72 11.63
CA GLY A 280 -17.29 -24.27 11.73
C GLY A 280 -16.04 -23.78 10.99
N LYS A 281 -15.44 -24.59 10.11
CA LYS A 281 -14.28 -24.21 9.29
C LYS A 281 -14.71 -23.77 7.90
N ILE A 282 -13.91 -22.85 7.34
CA ILE A 282 -14.10 -22.36 5.97
C ILE A 282 -13.65 -23.44 4.99
N SER A 283 -14.53 -23.81 4.06
CA SER A 283 -14.24 -24.71 2.95
C SER A 283 -13.09 -24.17 2.11
N LYS A 284 -12.17 -25.07 1.75
CA LYS A 284 -11.02 -24.74 0.88
C LYS A 284 -11.38 -24.76 -0.61
N GLU A 285 -12.61 -25.11 -0.93
CA GLU A 285 -13.08 -25.16 -2.31
C GLU A 285 -13.15 -23.76 -2.91
N PRO A 286 -12.67 -23.58 -4.15
CA PRO A 286 -12.73 -22.29 -4.80
C PRO A 286 -14.16 -21.95 -5.22
N VAL A 287 -14.50 -20.66 -5.12
CA VAL A 287 -15.75 -20.09 -5.61
C VAL A 287 -15.57 -19.71 -7.07
N VAL A 288 -16.50 -20.14 -7.92
CA VAL A 288 -16.51 -19.75 -9.33
C VAL A 288 -17.13 -18.35 -9.45
N GLY A 289 -16.41 -17.44 -10.11
CA GLY A 289 -16.91 -16.12 -10.47
C GLY A 289 -16.81 -15.90 -11.98
N ARG A 290 -17.83 -15.27 -12.56
CA ARG A 290 -17.89 -14.88 -13.96
C ARG A 290 -17.24 -13.50 -14.13
N PHE A 291 -16.09 -13.44 -14.77
CA PHE A 291 -15.27 -12.23 -14.91
C PHE A 291 -16.06 -11.06 -15.54
N LEU A 292 -15.92 -9.88 -14.94
CA LEU A 292 -16.56 -8.64 -15.38
C LEU A 292 -15.56 -7.60 -15.89
N GLY A 293 -14.35 -7.60 -15.35
CA GLY A 293 -13.34 -6.63 -15.75
C GLY A 293 -12.25 -6.41 -14.70
N ILE A 294 -11.27 -5.59 -15.07
CA ILE A 294 -10.19 -5.16 -14.18
C ILE A 294 -10.21 -3.63 -14.13
N ALA A 295 -10.28 -3.08 -12.93
CA ALA A 295 -9.91 -1.68 -12.69
C ALA A 295 -8.49 -1.65 -12.17
N GLY A 296 -7.61 -0.77 -12.65
CA GLY A 296 -6.23 -0.80 -12.20
C GLY A 296 -5.48 0.50 -12.43
N ASN A 297 -4.40 0.66 -11.68
CA ASN A 297 -3.43 1.74 -11.84
C ASN A 297 -2.00 1.14 -11.90
N LYS A 298 -0.96 1.93 -11.62
CA LYS A 298 0.44 1.45 -11.66
C LYS A 298 0.86 0.65 -10.41
N THR A 299 0.04 0.62 -9.36
CA THR A 299 0.35 0.06 -8.04
C THR A 299 -0.53 -1.12 -7.67
N GLU A 300 -1.75 -1.19 -8.21
CA GLU A 300 -2.71 -2.25 -7.89
C GLU A 300 -3.69 -2.52 -9.04
N TYR A 301 -4.20 -3.75 -9.07
CA TYR A 301 -5.19 -4.25 -10.01
C TYR A 301 -6.35 -4.87 -9.23
N HIS A 302 -7.56 -4.35 -9.45
CA HIS A 302 -8.81 -4.80 -8.89
C HIS A 302 -9.54 -5.67 -9.91
N ILE A 303 -9.67 -6.96 -9.60
CA ILE A 303 -10.35 -7.96 -10.43
C ILE A 303 -11.79 -8.09 -9.94
N PHE A 304 -12.75 -7.90 -10.85
CA PHE A 304 -14.18 -8.02 -10.57
C PHE A 304 -14.80 -9.21 -11.29
N ALA A 305 -15.65 -9.94 -10.58
CA ALA A 305 -16.43 -11.04 -11.15
C ALA A 305 -17.81 -11.15 -10.49
N GLU A 306 -18.81 -11.59 -11.25
CA GLU A 306 -20.12 -11.96 -10.74
C GLU A 306 -20.04 -13.36 -10.09
N GLY A 307 -20.26 -13.42 -8.79
CA GLY A 307 -20.31 -14.65 -8.01
C GLY A 307 -21.72 -15.19 -7.81
N PRO A 308 -21.86 -16.25 -6.98
CA PRO A 308 -23.16 -16.80 -6.61
C PRO A 308 -24.10 -15.73 -6.02
N ASN A 309 -25.41 -15.89 -6.25
CA ASN A 309 -26.45 -14.96 -5.77
C ASN A 309 -26.28 -13.50 -6.22
N GLN A 310 -25.66 -13.27 -7.39
CA GLN A 310 -25.40 -11.93 -7.91
C GLN A 310 -24.58 -11.07 -6.93
N TYR A 311 -23.62 -11.67 -6.25
CA TYR A 311 -22.64 -10.92 -5.46
C TYR A 311 -21.45 -10.53 -6.33
N LEU A 312 -20.93 -9.32 -6.13
CA LEU A 312 -19.70 -8.88 -6.77
C LEU A 312 -18.51 -9.46 -6.00
N LEU A 313 -17.79 -10.40 -6.61
CA LEU A 313 -16.50 -10.86 -6.08
C LEU A 313 -15.43 -9.86 -6.50
N HIS A 314 -14.66 -9.41 -5.52
CA HIS A 314 -13.61 -8.42 -5.73
C HIS A 314 -12.30 -8.92 -5.14
N SER A 315 -11.23 -8.93 -5.94
CA SER A 315 -9.88 -9.28 -5.51
C SER A 315 -8.89 -8.18 -5.90
N ILE A 316 -7.85 -7.98 -5.10
CA ILE A 316 -6.80 -6.98 -5.33
C ILE A 316 -5.47 -7.71 -5.51
N GLU A 317 -4.74 -7.38 -6.56
CA GLU A 317 -3.42 -7.92 -6.88
C GLU A 317 -2.42 -6.78 -7.14
N GLU A 318 -1.21 -6.88 -6.56
CA GLU A 318 -0.17 -5.83 -6.68
C GLU A 318 0.53 -5.83 -8.06
N HIS A 319 0.39 -6.92 -8.82
CA HIS A 319 1.01 -7.11 -10.12
C HIS A 319 0.18 -8.06 -11.00
N PRO A 320 0.29 -8.01 -12.34
CA PRO A 320 -0.46 -8.90 -13.22
C PRO A 320 -0.16 -10.38 -12.94
N VAL A 321 -1.21 -11.16 -12.68
CA VAL A 321 -1.09 -12.61 -12.37
C VAL A 321 -1.87 -13.46 -13.37
N LYS A 322 -1.55 -14.76 -13.40
CA LYS A 322 -2.34 -15.75 -14.15
C LYS A 322 -3.43 -16.31 -13.26
N VAL A 323 -4.68 -16.03 -13.59
CA VAL A 323 -5.84 -16.44 -12.79
C VAL A 323 -6.30 -17.84 -13.19
N ALA A 324 -6.64 -18.67 -12.21
CA ALA A 324 -7.10 -20.02 -12.45
C ALA A 324 -8.55 -20.02 -12.99
N ILE A 325 -8.81 -20.88 -13.95
CA ILE A 325 -10.16 -21.16 -14.48
C ILE A 325 -10.64 -22.52 -13.97
N PRO A 326 -11.97 -22.74 -13.87
CA PRO A 326 -12.51 -24.06 -13.55
C PRO A 326 -11.97 -25.11 -14.52
N LYS A 327 -11.59 -26.29 -14.00
CA LYS A 327 -11.18 -27.38 -14.87
C LYS A 327 -12.39 -27.83 -15.68
N PRO A 328 -12.32 -27.91 -17.02
CA PRO A 328 -13.39 -28.50 -17.80
C PRO A 328 -13.62 -29.93 -17.32
N ALA A 329 -14.89 -30.30 -17.13
CA ALA A 329 -15.32 -31.64 -16.76
C ALA A 329 -14.85 -32.64 -17.83
N GLY A 330 -13.65 -33.18 -17.66
CA GLY A 330 -12.94 -33.98 -18.66
C GLY A 330 -11.46 -34.22 -18.36
N MET A 331 -10.86 -33.51 -17.41
CA MET A 331 -9.49 -33.76 -16.96
C MET A 331 -9.42 -34.04 -15.45
N SER A 332 -10.03 -35.15 -15.03
CA SER A 332 -9.71 -35.83 -13.77
C SER A 332 -9.16 -37.23 -14.09
N GLY A 333 -7.91 -37.46 -13.66
CA GLY A 333 -7.11 -38.65 -13.96
C GLY A 333 -5.82 -38.21 -14.66
N THR A 334 -4.63 -38.25 -14.06
CA THR A 334 -4.12 -39.23 -13.11
C THR A 334 -2.94 -38.61 -12.38
N ALA A 335 -2.83 -38.86 -11.08
CA ALA A 335 -1.59 -38.68 -10.35
C ALA A 335 -0.48 -39.49 -11.03
N ASN A 336 0.73 -38.93 -11.17
CA ASN A 336 1.89 -39.76 -11.47
C ASN A 336 3.10 -39.36 -10.62
N LYS A 337 3.41 -40.26 -9.68
CA LYS A 337 4.76 -40.50 -9.17
C LYS A 337 5.64 -40.97 -10.34
N GLY A 338 6.94 -40.73 -10.19
CA GLY A 338 7.89 -40.68 -11.30
C GLY A 338 8.11 -41.98 -12.08
N SER A 339 8.74 -41.82 -13.24
CA SER A 339 9.81 -42.69 -13.77
C SER A 339 10.23 -42.19 -15.14
N ALA A 340 11.53 -42.26 -15.40
CA ALA A 340 12.15 -42.01 -16.68
C ALA A 340 11.84 -43.15 -17.67
N ALA A 341 11.65 -42.83 -18.96
CA ALA A 341 12.29 -43.47 -20.12
C ALA A 341 11.54 -43.18 -21.44
N GLN A 342 12.30 -42.59 -22.37
CA GLN A 342 12.42 -42.94 -23.80
C GLN A 342 11.22 -43.39 -24.65
N SER A 343 10.92 -42.52 -25.63
CA SER A 343 10.85 -42.77 -27.10
C SER A 343 9.95 -43.89 -27.67
N ALA A 344 8.98 -43.50 -28.50
CA ALA A 344 8.76 -44.09 -29.82
C ALA A 344 7.89 -43.18 -30.71
N LYS A 345 8.02 -43.37 -32.02
CA LYS A 345 7.83 -42.46 -33.14
C LYS A 345 6.74 -43.02 -34.07
N LYS A 346 5.85 -42.19 -34.62
CA LYS A 346 5.22 -42.29 -35.98
C LYS A 346 4.32 -41.05 -36.21
N LYS A 347 4.65 -40.10 -37.11
CA LYS A 347 4.44 -40.04 -38.60
C LYS A 347 2.96 -40.20 -38.99
N ALA A 348 2.33 -39.41 -39.87
CA ALA A 348 2.70 -38.29 -40.76
C ALA A 348 1.36 -37.67 -41.28
N GLY A 349 1.24 -36.34 -41.43
CA GLY A 349 1.23 -35.61 -42.72
C GLY A 349 -0.07 -34.78 -42.82
N ASN A 350 -0.17 -33.59 -43.44
CA ASN A 350 0.75 -32.83 -44.29
C ASN A 350 0.28 -31.35 -44.43
N ALA A 351 1.25 -30.41 -44.47
CA ALA A 351 1.28 -29.06 -45.11
C ALA A 351 0.19 -28.00 -44.79
N SER A 352 0.50 -26.70 -44.61
CA SER A 352 1.47 -25.86 -45.33
C SER A 352 2.30 -24.91 -44.45
N ALA A 353 3.49 -24.59 -44.97
CA ALA A 353 4.51 -23.74 -44.39
C ALA A 353 4.27 -22.25 -44.70
N GLN A 354 4.58 -21.39 -43.73
CA GLN A 354 5.00 -20.02 -43.99
C GLN A 354 6.10 -19.66 -42.98
N GLU A 355 7.34 -19.67 -43.44
CA GLU A 355 8.48 -19.10 -42.73
C GLU A 355 8.38 -17.58 -42.70
N SER A 356 8.62 -16.96 -41.55
CA SER A 356 9.16 -15.61 -41.48
C SER A 356 10.26 -15.53 -40.43
N LYS A 357 11.49 -15.52 -40.95
CA LYS A 357 12.70 -15.07 -40.24
C LYS A 357 12.65 -13.55 -40.03
N SER A 358 13.47 -13.08 -39.10
CA SER A 358 14.01 -11.71 -38.96
C SER A 358 13.25 -10.74 -38.06
N SER A 359 13.44 -10.87 -36.74
CA SER A 359 13.26 -9.79 -35.75
C SER A 359 14.62 -9.20 -35.29
N GLY A 360 15.61 -9.17 -36.19
CA GLY A 360 16.95 -8.61 -35.92
C GLY A 360 17.23 -7.31 -36.68
N ALA A 361 16.61 -7.10 -37.84
CA ALA A 361 16.89 -5.96 -38.71
C ALA A 361 16.29 -4.63 -38.21
N ASN A 362 15.19 -4.66 -37.46
CA ASN A 362 14.50 -3.44 -37.01
C ASN A 362 15.25 -2.70 -35.90
N LEU A 363 16.02 -3.39 -35.06
CA LEU A 363 16.78 -2.76 -33.97
C LEU A 363 17.97 -1.95 -34.51
N PHE A 364 18.67 -2.47 -35.52
CA PHE A 364 19.82 -1.79 -36.13
C PHE A 364 19.41 -0.56 -36.94
N ILE A 365 18.25 -0.61 -37.58
CA ILE A 365 17.68 0.56 -38.29
C ILE A 365 17.26 1.64 -37.28
N LEU A 366 16.65 1.25 -36.15
CA LEU A 366 16.24 2.20 -35.11
C LEU A 366 17.44 2.88 -34.42
N MET A 367 18.51 2.13 -34.13
CA MET A 367 19.77 2.65 -33.58
C MET A 367 20.45 3.61 -34.57
N GLY A 368 20.43 3.27 -35.86
CA GLY A 368 20.97 4.13 -36.92
C GLY A 368 20.27 5.49 -36.97
N VAL A 369 18.94 5.51 -36.97
CA VAL A 369 18.12 6.73 -37.01
C VAL A 369 18.35 7.61 -35.77
N PHE A 370 18.49 7.00 -34.58
CA PHE A 370 18.74 7.75 -33.35
C PHE A 370 20.10 8.46 -33.36
N ILE A 371 21.14 7.80 -33.87
CA ILE A 371 22.48 8.37 -33.97
C ILE A 371 22.50 9.56 -34.96
N THR A 372 21.79 9.47 -36.09
CA THR A 372 21.71 10.59 -37.05
C THR A 372 20.98 11.80 -36.50
N ILE A 373 19.92 11.60 -35.71
CA ILE A 373 19.17 12.70 -35.07
C ILE A 373 20.04 13.43 -34.06
N VAL A 374 20.80 12.71 -33.24
CA VAL A 374 21.72 13.31 -32.25
C VAL A 374 22.84 14.08 -32.96
N LEU A 375 23.42 13.53 -34.02
CA LEU A 375 24.44 14.21 -34.82
C LEU A 375 23.91 15.50 -35.45
N PHE A 376 22.70 15.49 -36.01
CA PHE A 376 22.07 16.69 -36.56
C PHE A 376 21.80 17.74 -35.48
N GLY A 377 21.34 17.33 -34.30
CA GLY A 377 21.12 18.22 -33.17
C GLY A 377 22.41 18.91 -32.69
N VAL A 378 23.50 18.16 -32.60
CA VAL A 378 24.82 18.72 -32.24
C VAL A 378 25.35 19.67 -33.33
N LEU A 379 25.15 19.34 -34.61
CA LEU A 379 25.64 20.18 -35.72
C LEU A 379 24.87 21.51 -35.79
N ILE A 380 23.55 21.49 -35.57
CA ILE A 380 22.74 22.71 -35.44
C ILE A 380 23.19 23.53 -34.23
N PHE A 381 23.44 22.89 -33.09
CA PHE A 381 23.89 23.58 -31.87
C PHE A 381 25.24 24.28 -32.08
N VAL A 382 26.18 23.64 -32.78
CA VAL A 382 27.48 24.24 -33.12
C VAL A 382 27.32 25.41 -34.09
N MET A 383 26.44 25.32 -35.09
CA MET A 383 26.18 26.42 -36.03
C MET A 383 25.42 27.62 -35.43
N VAL A 384 24.79 27.47 -34.28
CA VAL A 384 24.04 28.54 -33.61
C VAL A 384 24.90 29.28 -32.56
N ILE A 385 25.97 28.64 -32.08
CA ILE A 385 26.83 29.17 -31.01
C ILE A 385 28.16 29.74 -31.53
N LEU A 386 28.64 29.30 -32.70
CA LEU A 386 29.68 29.97 -33.48
C LEU A 386 29.05 30.95 -34.47
#